data_AF-A0A8J5IQ27-F1
#
_entry.id   AF-A0A8J5IQ27-F1
#
_cell.length_a   1.000
_cell.length_b   1.000
_cell.length_c   1.000
_cell.angle_alpha   90.00
_cell.angle_beta   90.00
_cell.angle_gamma   90.00
#
_symmetry.space_group_name_H-M   'P 1'
#
loop_
_entity.id
_entity.type
_entity.pdbx_description
1 polymer ?
#
loop_
_entity_poly.entity_id
_entity_poly.type
_entity_poly.pdbx_seq_one_letter_code
_entity_poly.pdbx_strand_id
1 'polypeptide(L)'
;MTRPRTTGTGRKKKTYTHTAVDYSHKREIIERLAQEPKVDKVTKALYPNITEAEMKRKQKQISTYKKQAAFIMTVCDEGTRHLGNYRRRGDATILSAEAENGIVLRLNTMRKEDCPVSAKLLELNTLEVAADERISTEVFRQTTPADAATAKTKFRGDVRAAIIEHNISNVFNADQTADFFEYLPRKTISTRGEKQYG
;
A
#
# COMPACT_ATOMS: atom_id res chain seq x y z
N MET A 1 14.73 -17.66 40.46
CA MET A 1 13.92 -17.92 39.25
C MET A 1 14.59 -17.26 38.06
N THR A 2 15.14 -18.05 37.14
CA THR A 2 15.84 -17.57 35.95
C THR A 2 14.82 -17.06 34.92
N ARG A 3 15.01 -15.83 34.41
CA ARG A 3 14.13 -15.24 33.40
C ARG A 3 14.10 -16.10 32.13
N PRO A 4 12.93 -16.33 31.49
CA PRO A 4 12.87 -17.04 30.22
C PRO A 4 13.60 -16.25 29.15
N ARG A 5 14.41 -16.94 28.35
CA ARG A 5 15.18 -16.37 27.25
C ARG A 5 14.25 -16.12 26.06
N THR A 6 13.86 -14.87 25.82
CA THR A 6 12.96 -14.45 24.72
C THR A 6 13.67 -14.27 23.37
N THR A 7 15.00 -14.25 23.35
CA THR A 7 15.84 -14.11 22.15
C THR A 7 16.31 -15.45 21.60
N GLY A 8 15.38 -16.39 21.43
CA GLY A 8 15.64 -17.63 20.69
C GLY A 8 15.55 -17.38 19.19
N THR A 9 16.60 -17.69 18.43
CA THR A 9 16.53 -17.84 16.96
C THR A 9 15.80 -19.13 16.60
N GLY A 10 14.61 -19.33 17.15
CA GLY A 10 13.73 -20.43 16.79
C GLY A 10 13.33 -20.34 15.31
N ARG A 11 13.00 -21.47 14.73
CA ARG A 11 12.54 -21.56 13.34
C ARG A 11 11.28 -20.69 13.16
N LYS A 12 11.44 -19.53 12.54
CA LYS A 12 10.32 -18.64 12.21
C LYS A 12 9.37 -19.34 11.22
N LYS A 13 8.06 -19.24 11.46
CA LYS A 13 7.05 -19.77 10.54
C LYS A 13 7.19 -19.13 9.15
N LYS A 14 7.09 -19.93 8.09
CA LYS A 14 7.16 -19.42 6.72
C LYS A 14 5.84 -18.71 6.38
N THR A 15 5.91 -17.41 6.07
CA THR A 15 4.78 -16.62 5.60
C THR A 15 4.80 -16.43 4.09
N TYR A 16 3.62 -16.22 3.48
CA TYR A 16 3.55 -15.72 2.09
C TYR A 16 3.93 -14.24 2.09
N THR A 17 5.11 -13.92 1.55
CA THR A 17 5.64 -12.57 1.51
C THR A 17 5.84 -12.10 0.09
N HIS A 18 5.51 -10.83 -0.18
CA HIS A 18 5.70 -10.20 -1.48
C HIS A 18 6.72 -9.06 -1.38
N THR A 19 7.56 -8.95 -2.40
CA THR A 19 8.45 -7.80 -2.58
C THR A 19 7.86 -6.96 -3.70
N ALA A 20 7.55 -5.70 -3.40
CA ALA A 20 7.07 -4.77 -4.41
C ALA A 20 8.17 -4.54 -5.45
N VAL A 21 7.77 -4.52 -6.72
CA VAL A 21 8.63 -4.26 -7.88
C VAL A 21 8.01 -3.08 -8.61
N ASP A 22 8.84 -2.11 -8.97
CA ASP A 22 8.47 -0.92 -9.72
C ASP A 22 7.89 -1.26 -11.10
N TYR A 23 6.97 -0.44 -11.61
CA TYR A 23 6.38 -0.64 -12.92
C TYR A 23 7.38 -0.41 -14.07
N SER A 24 8.42 0.41 -13.87
CA SER A 24 9.54 0.54 -14.82
C SER A 24 10.23 -0.80 -15.09
N HIS A 25 10.65 -1.52 -14.04
CA HIS A 25 11.25 -2.85 -14.22
C HIS A 25 10.30 -3.87 -14.83
N LYS A 26 9.01 -3.81 -14.46
CA LYS A 26 7.98 -4.68 -15.08
C LYS A 26 7.83 -4.40 -16.57
N ARG A 27 7.90 -3.14 -17.00
CA ARG A 27 7.83 -2.73 -18.41
C ARG A 27 9.05 -3.22 -19.18
N GLU A 28 10.26 -3.08 -18.65
CA GLU A 28 11.48 -3.62 -19.30
C GLU A 28 11.37 -5.13 -19.56
N ILE A 29 10.85 -5.89 -18.58
CA ILE A 29 10.60 -7.33 -18.73
C ILE A 29 9.63 -7.60 -19.89
N ILE A 30 8.57 -6.82 -20.03
CA ILE A 30 7.57 -6.98 -21.10
C ILE A 30 8.17 -6.63 -22.46
N GLU A 31 8.94 -5.54 -22.56
CA GLU A 31 9.62 -5.13 -23.79
C GLU A 31 10.62 -6.20 -24.24
N ARG A 32 11.40 -6.77 -23.32
CA ARG A 32 12.29 -7.91 -23.62
C ARG A 32 11.53 -9.18 -24.02
N LEU A 33 10.37 -9.44 -23.42
CA LEU A 33 9.50 -10.56 -23.80
C LEU A 33 8.88 -10.38 -25.19
N ALA A 34 8.70 -9.14 -25.66
CA ALA A 34 8.24 -8.86 -27.02
C ALA A 34 9.34 -9.19 -28.06
N GLN A 35 10.61 -8.96 -27.73
CA GLN A 35 11.75 -9.33 -28.56
C GLN A 35 12.02 -10.85 -28.49
N GLU A 36 12.01 -11.44 -27.30
CA GLU A 36 12.20 -12.87 -27.07
C GLU A 36 11.04 -13.47 -26.25
N PRO A 37 10.11 -14.22 -26.87
CA PRO A 37 8.90 -14.69 -26.20
C PRO A 37 9.13 -15.78 -25.13
N LYS A 38 10.37 -16.27 -24.99
CA LYS A 38 10.74 -17.35 -24.06
C LYS A 38 11.12 -16.77 -22.69
N VAL A 39 10.25 -16.99 -21.71
CA VAL A 39 10.42 -16.57 -20.30
C VAL A 39 11.77 -17.03 -19.72
N ASP A 40 12.21 -18.25 -20.06
CA ASP A 40 13.45 -18.83 -19.52
C ASP A 40 14.69 -18.05 -19.95
N LYS A 41 14.74 -17.63 -21.21
CA LYS A 41 15.85 -16.83 -21.74
C LYS A 41 15.87 -15.44 -21.11
N VAL A 42 14.73 -14.77 -21.09
CA VAL A 42 14.58 -13.43 -20.48
C VAL A 42 14.93 -13.47 -18.98
N THR A 43 14.54 -14.53 -18.26
CA THR A 43 14.87 -14.69 -16.84
C THR A 43 16.38 -14.85 -16.64
N LYS A 44 17.04 -15.68 -17.44
CA LYS A 44 18.51 -15.89 -17.36
C LYS A 44 19.28 -14.61 -17.69
N ALA A 45 18.83 -13.84 -18.68
CA ALA A 45 19.47 -12.60 -19.08
C ALA A 45 19.34 -11.50 -18.01
N LEU A 46 18.17 -11.38 -17.38
CA LEU A 46 17.91 -10.36 -16.36
C LEU A 46 18.43 -10.72 -14.96
N TYR A 47 18.55 -12.02 -14.67
CA TYR A 47 18.97 -12.51 -13.36
C TYR A 47 20.01 -13.63 -13.51
N PRO A 48 21.26 -13.31 -13.86
CA PRO A 48 22.29 -14.32 -14.12
C PRO A 48 22.77 -15.05 -12.85
N ASN A 49 22.75 -14.39 -11.69
CA ASN A 49 23.36 -14.88 -10.44
C ASN A 49 22.31 -15.29 -9.39
N ILE A 50 21.30 -16.09 -9.78
CA ILE A 50 20.25 -16.56 -8.85
C ILE A 50 20.21 -18.08 -8.77
N THR A 51 19.73 -18.59 -7.63
CA THR A 51 19.55 -20.03 -7.43
C THR A 51 18.45 -20.59 -8.32
N GLU A 52 18.45 -21.90 -8.63
CA GLU A 52 17.40 -22.53 -9.43
C GLU A 52 15.99 -22.33 -8.84
N ALA A 53 15.89 -22.34 -7.51
CA ALA A 53 14.63 -22.12 -6.80
C ALA A 53 14.13 -20.68 -6.98
N GLU A 54 15.02 -19.70 -6.97
CA GLU A 54 14.68 -18.29 -7.26
C GLU A 54 14.35 -18.08 -8.72
N MET A 55 15.05 -18.77 -9.62
CA MET A 55 14.82 -18.75 -11.05
C MET A 55 13.39 -19.19 -11.37
N LYS A 56 12.94 -20.31 -10.80
CA LYS A 56 11.54 -20.77 -10.92
C LYS A 56 10.53 -19.76 -10.35
N ARG A 57 10.88 -19.02 -9.29
CA ARG A 57 10.00 -17.96 -8.74
C ARG A 57 9.92 -16.76 -9.68
N LYS A 58 11.04 -16.33 -10.26
CA LYS A 58 11.10 -15.24 -11.24
C LYS A 58 10.35 -15.59 -12.52
N GLN A 59 10.50 -16.80 -13.05
CA GLN A 59 9.70 -17.29 -14.19
C GLN A 59 8.20 -17.18 -13.92
N LYS A 60 7.73 -17.61 -12.73
CA LYS A 60 6.32 -17.48 -12.34
C LYS A 60 5.88 -16.01 -12.27
N GLN A 61 6.71 -15.15 -11.68
CA GLN A 61 6.45 -13.72 -11.59
C GLN A 61 6.36 -13.05 -12.98
N ILE A 62 7.28 -13.37 -13.87
CA ILE A 62 7.30 -12.88 -15.26
C ILE A 62 6.09 -13.39 -16.04
N SER A 63 5.69 -14.65 -15.84
CA SER A 63 4.45 -15.20 -16.44
C SER A 63 3.21 -14.43 -15.97
N THR A 64 3.14 -14.04 -14.70
CA THR A 64 2.08 -13.15 -14.19
C THR A 64 2.13 -11.78 -14.86
N TYR A 65 3.31 -11.16 -15.01
CA TYR A 65 3.46 -9.86 -15.68
C TYR A 65 3.05 -9.92 -17.14
N LYS A 66 3.37 -11.01 -17.86
CA LYS A 66 2.93 -11.23 -19.23
C LYS A 66 1.40 -11.20 -19.35
N LYS A 67 0.67 -11.79 -18.38
CA LYS A 67 -0.80 -11.73 -18.34
C LYS A 67 -1.34 -10.33 -18.05
N GLN A 68 -0.57 -9.51 -17.32
CA GLN A 68 -0.94 -8.15 -16.91
C GLN A 68 -0.29 -7.08 -17.81
N ALA A 69 0.22 -7.45 -18.99
CA ALA A 69 1.07 -6.57 -19.79
C ALA A 69 0.38 -5.25 -20.17
N ALA A 70 -0.87 -5.33 -20.65
CA ALA A 70 -1.65 -4.14 -21.01
C ALA A 70 -1.75 -3.16 -19.84
N PHE A 71 -2.12 -3.65 -18.65
CA PHE A 71 -2.23 -2.83 -17.44
C PHE A 71 -0.88 -2.24 -17.00
N ILE A 72 0.21 -3.00 -17.09
CA ILE A 72 1.54 -2.49 -16.74
C ILE A 72 1.97 -1.35 -17.68
N MET A 73 1.63 -1.45 -18.97
CA MET A 73 1.90 -0.39 -19.94
C MET A 73 1.08 0.87 -19.65
N THR A 74 -0.23 0.74 -19.40
CA THR A 74 -1.09 1.90 -19.09
C THR A 74 -0.59 2.66 -17.86
N VAL A 75 -0.23 1.94 -16.78
CA VAL A 75 0.31 2.54 -15.55
C VAL A 75 1.61 3.30 -15.81
N CYS A 76 2.46 2.81 -16.72
CA CYS A 76 3.69 3.50 -17.08
C CYS A 76 3.41 4.78 -17.90
N ASP A 77 2.45 4.72 -18.82
CA ASP A 77 2.09 5.84 -19.69
C ASP A 77 1.37 6.96 -18.92
N GLU A 78 0.67 6.63 -17.83
CA GLU A 78 0.10 7.57 -16.85
C GLU A 78 1.16 8.30 -15.98
N GLY A 79 2.46 8.05 -16.22
CA GLY A 79 3.57 8.70 -15.49
C GLY A 79 3.86 8.11 -14.11
N THR A 80 3.20 7.01 -13.72
CA THR A 80 3.32 6.40 -12.38
C THR A 80 4.30 5.21 -12.34
N ARG A 81 5.21 5.13 -13.33
CA ARG A 81 6.16 4.01 -13.50
C ARG A 81 7.03 3.67 -12.29
N HIS A 82 7.33 4.65 -11.43
CA HIS A 82 8.19 4.49 -10.25
C HIS A 82 7.48 3.79 -9.07
N LEU A 83 6.16 3.64 -9.12
CA LEU A 83 5.40 3.00 -8.05
C LEU A 83 5.68 1.50 -8.02
N GLY A 84 5.87 0.93 -6.83
CA GLY A 84 5.98 -0.53 -6.63
C GLY A 84 4.61 -1.23 -6.51
N ASN A 85 3.63 -0.49 -6.00
CA ASN A 85 2.26 -0.92 -5.80
C ASN A 85 1.34 0.12 -6.42
N TYR A 86 0.43 -0.31 -7.28
CA TYR A 86 -0.59 0.56 -7.83
C TYR A 86 -1.77 0.64 -6.86
N ARG A 87 -2.25 1.86 -6.61
CA ARG A 87 -3.55 2.13 -5.98
C ARG A 87 -4.43 2.73 -7.05
N ARG A 88 -5.65 2.24 -7.23
CA ARG A 88 -6.56 2.88 -8.17
C ARG A 88 -6.88 4.27 -7.62
N ARG A 89 -7.02 5.25 -8.51
CA ARG A 89 -7.65 6.53 -8.13
C ARG A 89 -9.02 6.21 -7.55
N GLY A 90 -9.37 6.79 -6.41
CA GLY A 90 -10.59 6.43 -5.69
C GLY A 90 -10.45 5.43 -4.54
N ASP A 91 -9.39 4.61 -4.46
CA ASP A 91 -9.32 3.48 -3.50
C ASP A 91 -9.16 3.91 -2.02
N ALA A 92 -8.92 5.19 -1.75
CA ALA A 92 -8.70 5.72 -0.39
C ALA A 92 -9.26 7.14 -0.21
N THR A 93 -10.20 7.53 -1.06
CA THR A 93 -10.69 8.91 -1.14
C THR A 93 -12.17 8.93 -0.82
N ILE A 94 -12.61 10.03 -0.21
CA ILE A 94 -14.02 10.20 0.16
C ILE A 94 -14.84 10.55 -1.10
N LEU A 95 -14.21 11.19 -2.09
CA LEU A 95 -14.79 11.54 -3.39
C LEU A 95 -14.61 10.41 -4.41
N SER A 96 -15.51 10.34 -5.39
CA SER A 96 -15.31 9.49 -6.56
C SER A 96 -14.15 9.98 -7.44
N ALA A 97 -13.62 9.08 -8.27
CA ALA A 97 -12.54 9.42 -9.20
C ALA A 97 -12.95 10.50 -10.22
N GLU A 98 -14.24 10.59 -10.58
CA GLU A 98 -14.77 11.60 -11.50
C GLU A 98 -14.76 12.99 -10.84
N ALA A 99 -15.25 13.07 -9.60
CA ALA A 99 -15.22 14.29 -8.78
C ALA A 99 -13.79 14.81 -8.56
N GLU A 100 -12.86 13.93 -8.22
CA GLU A 100 -11.44 14.31 -8.07
C GLU A 100 -10.84 14.86 -9.36
N ASN A 101 -11.12 14.20 -10.50
CA ASN A 101 -10.66 14.68 -11.79
C ASN A 101 -11.27 16.03 -12.15
N GLY A 102 -12.54 16.28 -11.80
CA GLY A 102 -13.20 17.57 -11.95
C GLY A 102 -12.48 18.69 -11.20
N ILE A 103 -12.10 18.44 -9.93
CA ILE A 103 -11.31 19.37 -9.13
C ILE A 103 -9.96 19.64 -9.79
N VAL A 104 -9.22 18.59 -10.19
CA VAL A 104 -7.92 18.72 -10.85
C VAL A 104 -8.01 19.52 -12.15
N LEU A 105 -9.01 19.25 -12.98
CA LEU A 105 -9.24 19.98 -14.23
C LEU A 105 -9.49 21.46 -13.95
N ARG A 106 -10.36 21.77 -12.99
CA ARG A 106 -10.64 23.16 -12.58
C ARG A 106 -9.37 23.89 -12.13
N LEU A 107 -8.53 23.27 -11.30
CA LEU A 107 -7.26 23.87 -10.86
C LEU A 107 -6.29 24.10 -12.02
N ASN A 108 -6.20 23.15 -12.95
CA ASN A 108 -5.32 23.27 -14.11
C ASN A 108 -5.79 24.38 -15.07
N THR A 109 -7.10 24.53 -15.26
CA THR A 109 -7.68 25.65 -16.02
C THR A 109 -7.31 26.99 -15.37
N MET A 110 -7.46 27.12 -14.06
CA MET A 110 -7.09 28.35 -13.34
C MET A 110 -5.59 28.67 -13.45
N ARG A 111 -4.72 27.67 -13.36
CA ARG A 111 -3.28 27.86 -13.57
C ARG A 111 -2.94 28.25 -15.01
N LYS A 112 -3.70 27.76 -15.99
CA LYS A 112 -3.55 28.13 -17.40
C LYS A 112 -3.97 29.57 -17.66
N GLU A 113 -4.93 30.08 -16.89
CA GLU A 113 -5.41 31.47 -16.93
C GLU A 113 -4.58 32.41 -16.03
N ASP A 114 -3.39 31.98 -15.60
CA ASP A 114 -2.50 32.70 -14.67
C ASP A 114 -3.19 33.18 -13.38
N CYS A 115 -4.28 32.52 -12.97
CA CYS A 115 -4.99 32.82 -11.75
C CYS A 115 -4.35 32.09 -10.55
N PRO A 116 -4.05 32.81 -9.45
CA PRO A 116 -3.50 32.17 -8.26
C PRO A 116 -4.52 31.24 -7.60
N VAL A 117 -4.11 29.99 -7.38
CA VAL A 117 -4.90 28.99 -6.66
C VAL A 117 -4.60 29.10 -5.16
N SER A 118 -5.50 29.74 -4.41
CA SER A 118 -5.39 29.80 -2.95
C SER A 118 -5.89 28.52 -2.28
N ALA A 119 -5.40 28.23 -1.08
CA ALA A 119 -5.85 27.08 -0.30
C ALA A 119 -7.36 27.16 0.01
N LYS A 120 -7.88 28.36 0.29
CA LYS A 120 -9.31 28.54 0.61
C LYS A 120 -10.21 28.28 -0.59
N LEU A 121 -9.76 28.66 -1.79
CA LEU A 121 -10.49 28.37 -3.01
C LEU A 121 -10.57 26.86 -3.26
N LEU A 122 -9.45 26.15 -3.06
CA LEU A 122 -9.41 24.70 -3.20
C LEU A 122 -10.40 24.04 -2.23
N GLU A 123 -10.42 24.48 -0.97
CA GLU A 123 -11.36 24.01 0.05
C GLU A 123 -12.83 24.20 -0.38
N LEU A 124 -13.19 25.40 -0.84
CA LEU A 124 -14.56 25.69 -1.28
C LEU A 124 -14.98 24.84 -2.49
N ASN A 125 -14.10 24.69 -3.48
CA ASN A 125 -14.34 23.85 -4.65
C ASN A 125 -14.52 22.37 -4.24
N THR A 126 -13.70 21.87 -3.33
CA THR A 126 -13.82 20.49 -2.85
C THR A 126 -15.12 20.26 -2.08
N LEU A 127 -15.59 21.26 -1.31
CA LEU A 127 -16.86 21.18 -0.58
C LEU A 127 -18.08 21.23 -1.53
N GLU A 128 -18.00 22.05 -2.58
CA GLU A 128 -19.01 22.13 -3.64
C GLU A 128 -19.16 20.77 -4.33
N VAL A 129 -18.05 20.18 -4.75
CA VAL A 129 -18.01 18.85 -5.39
C VAL A 129 -18.50 17.74 -4.44
N ALA A 130 -18.14 17.81 -3.16
CA ALA A 130 -18.64 16.87 -2.16
C ALA A 130 -20.17 16.96 -1.99
N ALA A 131 -20.73 18.19 -2.02
CA ALA A 131 -22.17 18.40 -1.96
C ALA A 131 -22.90 17.81 -3.18
N ASP A 132 -22.31 17.93 -4.38
CA ASP A 132 -22.84 17.32 -5.60
C ASP A 132 -22.89 15.78 -5.50
N GLU A 133 -21.89 15.18 -4.85
CA GLU A 133 -21.86 13.74 -4.55
C GLU A 133 -22.75 13.35 -3.35
N ARG A 134 -23.46 14.31 -2.75
CA ARG A 134 -24.29 14.14 -1.54
C ARG A 134 -23.50 13.63 -0.33
N ILE A 135 -22.23 13.97 -0.28
CA ILE A 135 -21.35 13.67 0.85
C ILE A 135 -21.51 14.81 1.86
N SER A 136 -21.86 14.47 3.09
CA SER A 136 -22.00 15.48 4.14
C SER A 136 -20.65 16.05 4.54
N THR A 137 -20.63 17.31 4.96
CA THR A 137 -19.42 17.98 5.45
C THR A 137 -18.78 17.26 6.63
N GLU A 138 -19.56 16.58 7.47
CA GLU A 138 -19.05 15.76 8.59
C GLU A 138 -18.26 14.55 8.12
N VAL A 139 -18.70 13.89 7.05
CA VAL A 139 -17.97 12.77 6.44
C VAL A 139 -16.76 13.28 5.66
N PHE A 140 -16.91 14.43 5.00
CA PHE A 140 -15.87 15.10 4.22
C PHE A 140 -14.95 16.02 5.06
N ARG A 141 -14.91 15.85 6.37
CA ARG A 141 -14.10 16.67 7.28
C ARG A 141 -12.75 16.04 7.55
N GLN A 142 -11.73 16.88 7.67
CA GLN A 142 -10.47 16.47 8.29
C GLN A 142 -10.70 16.16 9.78
N THR A 143 -10.18 15.02 10.28
CA THR A 143 -10.17 14.73 11.71
C THR A 143 -9.46 15.86 12.46
N THR A 144 -10.19 16.59 13.31
CA THR A 144 -9.58 17.68 14.08
C THR A 144 -8.90 17.16 15.35
N PRO A 145 -8.03 17.95 16.01
CA PRO A 145 -7.41 17.54 17.26
C PRO A 145 -8.42 17.18 18.37
N ALA A 146 -9.58 17.83 18.39
CA ALA A 146 -10.65 17.54 19.33
C ALA A 146 -11.33 16.19 19.04
N ASP A 147 -11.60 15.90 17.77
CA ASP A 147 -12.17 14.61 17.35
C ASP A 147 -11.19 13.47 17.67
N ALA A 148 -9.90 13.68 17.42
CA ALA A 148 -8.85 12.74 17.76
C ALA A 148 -8.75 12.49 19.28
N ALA A 149 -8.89 13.54 20.11
CA ALA A 149 -8.92 13.40 21.57
C ALA A 149 -10.14 12.61 22.06
N THR A 150 -11.29 12.81 21.43
CA THR A 150 -12.52 12.06 21.71
C THR A 150 -12.35 10.59 21.33
N ALA A 151 -11.84 10.31 20.14
CA ALA A 151 -11.53 8.95 19.68
C ALA A 151 -10.52 8.25 20.60
N LYS A 152 -9.48 8.95 21.05
CA LYS A 152 -8.51 8.45 22.04
C LYS A 152 -9.17 8.06 23.36
N THR A 153 -10.13 8.87 23.83
CA THR A 153 -10.85 8.59 25.09
C THR A 153 -11.72 7.36 24.96
N LYS A 154 -12.45 7.22 23.85
CA LYS A 154 -13.25 6.03 23.53
C LYS A 154 -12.37 4.77 23.45
N PHE A 155 -11.30 4.82 22.66
CA PHE A 155 -10.35 3.71 22.51
C PHE A 155 -9.74 3.29 23.86
N ARG A 156 -9.39 4.25 24.74
CA ARG A 156 -8.91 3.96 26.09
C ARG A 156 -9.96 3.23 26.93
N GLY A 157 -11.24 3.58 26.77
CA GLY A 157 -12.36 2.87 27.40
C GLY A 157 -12.45 1.42 26.92
N ASP A 158 -12.44 1.21 25.61
CA ASP A 158 -12.53 -0.11 24.98
C ASP A 158 -11.36 -1.02 25.40
N VAL A 159 -10.13 -0.49 25.41
CA VAL A 159 -8.94 -1.22 25.88
C VAL A 159 -9.09 -1.63 27.35
N ARG A 160 -9.62 -0.74 28.21
CA ARG A 160 -9.86 -1.07 29.62
C ARG A 160 -10.92 -2.15 29.79
N ALA A 161 -11.99 -2.11 29.02
CA ALA A 161 -13.02 -3.14 29.03
C ALA A 161 -12.44 -4.50 28.62
N ALA A 162 -11.65 -4.54 27.54
CA ALA A 162 -10.98 -5.75 27.07
C ALA A 162 -9.97 -6.33 28.08
N ILE A 163 -9.25 -5.46 28.82
CA ILE A 163 -8.33 -5.89 29.89
C ILE A 163 -9.09 -6.66 30.97
N ILE A 164 -10.25 -6.14 31.39
CA ILE A 164 -11.07 -6.77 32.43
C ILE A 164 -11.69 -8.07 31.91
N GLU A 165 -12.34 -8.01 30.74
CA GLU A 165 -13.05 -9.15 30.14
C GLU A 165 -12.13 -10.35 29.89
N HIS A 166 -10.92 -10.11 29.38
CA HIS A 166 -9.96 -11.17 29.06
C HIS A 166 -8.93 -11.42 30.16
N ASN A 167 -9.07 -10.78 31.33
CA ASN A 167 -8.18 -10.92 32.47
C ASN A 167 -6.70 -10.70 32.10
N ILE A 168 -6.43 -9.65 31.31
CA ILE A 168 -5.11 -9.32 30.78
C ILE A 168 -4.26 -8.71 31.90
N SER A 169 -3.21 -9.41 32.29
CA SER A 169 -2.33 -8.99 33.40
C SER A 169 -1.24 -8.00 32.99
N ASN A 170 -0.82 -8.01 31.72
CA ASN A 170 0.23 -7.15 31.20
C ASN A 170 -0.17 -6.51 29.88
N VAL A 171 -0.03 -5.19 29.79
CA VAL A 171 -0.18 -4.41 28.56
C VAL A 171 1.17 -3.82 28.24
N PHE A 172 1.75 -4.22 27.11
CA PHE A 172 3.04 -3.71 26.65
C PHE A 172 2.81 -2.63 25.60
N ASN A 173 3.52 -1.51 25.72
CA ASN A 173 3.61 -0.56 24.61
C ASN A 173 4.50 -1.14 23.50
N ALA A 174 4.35 -0.63 22.26
CA ALA A 174 5.11 -1.12 21.09
C ALA A 174 6.64 -0.94 21.22
N ASP A 175 7.09 0.02 22.03
CA ASP A 175 8.50 0.23 22.39
C ASP A 175 9.01 -0.72 23.49
N GLN A 176 8.09 -1.33 24.25
CA GLN A 176 8.37 -2.33 25.29
C GLN A 176 8.32 -3.77 24.74
N THR A 177 7.77 -3.95 23.54
CA THR A 177 7.96 -5.16 22.74
C THR A 177 9.14 -4.95 21.80
N ALA A 178 9.90 -6.00 21.48
CA ALA A 178 11.01 -5.90 20.51
C ALA A 178 10.51 -5.74 19.05
N ASP A 179 9.32 -5.19 18.85
CA ASP A 179 8.76 -4.82 17.55
C ASP A 179 9.32 -3.44 17.16
N PHE A 180 10.66 -3.33 17.10
CA PHE A 180 11.31 -2.20 16.46
C PHE A 180 10.78 -2.06 15.03
N PHE A 181 10.59 -0.83 14.55
CA PHE A 181 10.26 -0.55 13.15
C PHE A 181 11.28 -1.17 12.16
N GLU A 182 12.48 -1.54 12.62
CA GLU A 182 13.46 -2.34 11.87
C GLU A 182 12.99 -3.78 11.56
N TYR A 183 12.05 -4.33 12.36
CA TYR A 183 11.42 -5.63 12.14
C TYR A 183 10.11 -5.55 11.35
N LEU A 184 9.66 -4.36 10.94
CA LEU A 184 8.60 -4.29 9.94
C LEU A 184 9.14 -4.98 8.68
N PRO A 185 8.53 -6.08 8.25
CA PRO A 185 9.05 -6.79 7.11
C PRO A 185 8.93 -5.85 5.90
N ARG A 186 10.08 -5.55 5.27
CA ARG A 186 10.14 -4.87 3.95
C ARG A 186 9.26 -5.57 2.90
N LYS A 187 8.84 -6.79 3.20
CA LYS A 187 7.94 -7.62 2.41
C LYS A 187 6.55 -7.64 3.04
N THR A 188 5.55 -7.32 2.25
CA THR A 188 4.15 -7.35 2.68
C THR A 188 3.70 -8.79 2.86
N ILE A 189 3.04 -9.11 3.99
CA ILE A 189 2.40 -10.41 4.20
C ILE A 189 1.15 -10.46 3.31
N SER A 190 1.02 -11.53 2.52
CA SER A 190 -0.15 -11.74 1.66
C SER A 190 -1.40 -11.99 2.49
N THR A 191 -2.57 -11.60 1.98
CA THR A 191 -3.89 -11.95 2.54
C THR A 191 -4.08 -13.46 2.70
N ARG A 192 -3.30 -14.28 1.98
CA ARG A 192 -3.28 -15.74 2.10
C ARG A 192 -2.71 -16.25 3.44
N GLY A 193 -2.08 -15.41 4.25
CA GLY A 193 -1.65 -15.75 5.61
C GLY A 193 -0.46 -16.71 5.69
N GLU A 194 -0.55 -17.70 6.59
CA GLU A 194 0.53 -18.64 6.89
C GLU A 194 0.65 -19.75 5.82
N LYS A 195 1.87 -20.26 5.58
CA LYS A 195 2.05 -21.49 4.80
C LYS A 195 1.79 -22.69 5.70
N GLN A 196 0.74 -23.44 5.42
CA GLN A 196 0.56 -24.76 6.04
C GLN A 196 1.65 -25.71 5.53
N TYR A 197 2.24 -26.46 6.45
CA TYR A 197 3.20 -27.51 6.11
C TYR A 197 2.40 -28.74 5.64
N GLY A 198 2.72 -29.22 4.44
CA GLY A 198 2.47 -30.59 4.03
C GLY A 198 3.74 -31.39 4.19
#